data_AF-A0A177HQ70-F1
#
_entry.id   AF-A0A177HQ70-F1
#
_cell.length_a   1.000
_cell.length_b   1.000
_cell.length_c   1.000
_cell.angle_alpha   90.00
_cell.angle_beta   90.00
_cell.angle_gamma   90.00
#
_symmetry.space_group_name_H-M   'P 1'
#
loop_
_entity.id
_entity.type
_entity.pdbx_description
1 polymer ?
#
loop_
_entity_poly.entity_id
_entity_poly.type
_entity_poly.pdbx_seq_one_letter_code
_entity_poly.pdbx_strand_id
1 'polypeptide(L)'
;MVSSPELSTVAATYLRGALGADAVMVLHAAYPFNGDDFAYFLHQVPGAMLYLGVANPEAGINGIPHSPDFAADERAIGIGVRAMAGFLSSRLDALV
;
A
#
# COMPACT_ATOMS: atom_id res chain seq x y z
N MET A 1 12.68 4.16 7.22
CA MET A 1 11.21 3.99 7.15
C MET A 1 10.83 2.77 7.98
N VAL A 2 10.16 2.94 9.13
CA VAL A 2 9.75 1.84 10.01
C VAL A 2 8.24 1.94 10.26
N SER A 3 7.46 1.06 9.65
CA SER A 3 6.00 0.99 9.87
C SER A 3 5.69 0.29 11.21
N SER A 4 4.63 0.72 11.89
CA SER A 4 4.09 0.04 13.07
C SER A 4 3.56 -1.35 12.69
N PRO A 5 4.01 -2.44 13.34
CA PRO A 5 3.49 -3.78 13.08
C PRO A 5 1.98 -3.89 13.34
N GLU A 6 1.49 -3.23 14.38
CA GLU A 6 0.08 -3.21 14.75
C GLU A 6 -0.77 -2.55 13.65
N LEU A 7 -0.42 -1.32 13.25
CA LEU A 7 -1.17 -0.58 12.23
C LEU A 7 -1.09 -1.27 10.86
N SER A 8 0.05 -1.89 10.55
CA SER A 8 0.21 -2.69 9.31
C SER A 8 -0.67 -3.93 9.34
N THR A 9 -0.79 -4.60 10.48
CA THR A 9 -1.65 -5.80 10.64
C THR A 9 -3.13 -5.44 10.54
N VAL A 10 -3.54 -4.32 11.15
CA VAL A 10 -4.91 -3.80 11.05
C VAL A 10 -5.26 -3.45 9.61
N ALA A 11 -4.38 -2.73 8.90
CA ALA A 11 -4.59 -2.41 7.49
C ALA A 11 -4.68 -3.68 6.64
N ALA A 12 -3.76 -4.64 6.81
CA ALA A 12 -3.77 -5.89 6.07
C ALA A 12 -5.05 -6.71 6.31
N THR A 13 -5.53 -6.76 7.56
CA THR A 13 -6.77 -7.47 7.92
C THR A 13 -7.98 -6.86 7.24
N TYR A 14 -8.12 -5.53 7.31
CA TYR A 14 -9.21 -4.83 6.63
C TYR A 14 -9.16 -5.05 5.12
N LEU A 15 -8.00 -4.83 4.49
CA LEU A 15 -7.85 -4.90 3.05
C LEU A 15 -8.08 -6.32 2.51
N ARG A 16 -7.68 -7.37 3.24
CA ARG A 16 -8.00 -8.76 2.86
C ARG A 16 -9.50 -9.04 2.89
N GLY A 17 -10.22 -8.46 3.85
CA GLY A 17 -11.68 -8.56 3.91
C GLY A 17 -12.36 -7.79 2.75
N ALA A 18 -11.85 -6.62 2.40
CA ALA A 18 -12.44 -5.75 1.39
C ALA A 18 -12.09 -6.14 -0.06
N LEU A 19 -10.88 -6.65 -0.30
CA LEU A 19 -10.34 -6.92 -1.64
C LEU A 19 -10.14 -8.42 -1.94
N GLY A 20 -10.25 -9.28 -0.93
CA GLY A 20 -9.94 -10.71 -1.01
C GLY A 20 -8.58 -11.06 -0.40
N ALA A 21 -8.46 -12.27 0.13
CA ALA A 21 -7.28 -12.72 0.88
C ALA A 21 -5.98 -12.66 0.06
N ASP A 22 -6.05 -12.98 -1.23
CA ASP A 22 -4.90 -13.06 -2.13
C ASP A 22 -4.47 -11.70 -2.70
N ALA A 23 -5.28 -10.64 -2.51
CA ALA A 23 -5.00 -9.31 -3.01
C ALA A 23 -3.98 -8.52 -2.16
N VAL A 24 -3.58 -9.05 -0.99
CA VAL A 24 -2.74 -8.34 -0.02
C VAL A 24 -1.55 -9.19 0.43
N MET A 25 -0.36 -8.74 0.04
CA MET A 25 0.91 -9.28 0.50
C MET A 25 1.50 -8.42 1.62
N VAL A 26 1.97 -9.06 2.69
CA VAL A 26 2.70 -8.39 3.78
C VAL A 26 4.20 -8.50 3.52
N LEU A 27 4.84 -7.35 3.35
CA LEU A 27 6.29 -7.26 3.21
C LEU A 27 6.94 -7.30 4.59
N HIS A 28 7.88 -8.24 4.79
CA HIS A 28 8.62 -8.40 6.04
C HIS A 28 10.03 -7.78 5.99
N ALA A 29 10.38 -7.19 4.84
CA ALA A 29 11.64 -6.51 4.62
C ALA A 29 11.40 -5.25 3.79
N ALA A 30 12.34 -4.31 3.83
CA ALA A 30 12.30 -3.14 2.98
C ALA A 30 12.36 -3.55 1.50
N TYR A 31 11.62 -2.83 0.65
CA TYR A 31 11.77 -2.97 -0.79
C TYR A 31 13.17 -2.48 -1.19
N PRO A 32 14.00 -3.24 -1.92
CA PRO A 32 15.37 -2.83 -2.18
C PRO A 32 15.46 -1.42 -2.80
N PHE A 33 16.44 -0.63 -2.36
CA PHE A 33 16.72 0.72 -2.88
C PHE A 33 15.58 1.73 -2.74
N ASN A 34 14.62 1.50 -1.83
CA ASN A 34 13.59 2.48 -1.51
C ASN A 34 14.03 3.47 -0.42
N GLY A 35 14.32 4.72 -0.80
CA GLY A 35 14.45 5.83 0.14
C GLY A 35 13.24 6.73 0.03
N ASP A 36 12.37 6.75 1.05
CA ASP A 36 11.14 7.56 1.05
C ASP A 36 11.11 8.48 2.28
N ASP A 37 10.83 9.76 2.07
CA ASP A 37 10.79 10.78 3.11
C ASP A 37 9.55 10.65 4.01
N PHE A 38 8.61 9.76 3.68
CA PHE A 38 7.53 9.34 4.57
C PHE A 38 8.05 8.80 5.91
N ALA A 39 9.31 8.33 5.93
CA ALA A 39 10.01 7.99 7.16
C ALA A 39 10.00 9.11 8.21
N TYR A 40 10.07 10.39 7.81
CA TYR A 40 10.02 11.51 8.74
C TYR A 40 8.68 11.60 9.47
N PHE A 41 7.55 11.29 8.82
CA PHE A 41 6.26 11.20 9.50
C PHE A 41 6.22 10.02 10.47
N LEU A 42 6.74 8.86 10.05
CA LEU A 42 6.79 7.66 10.89
C LEU A 42 7.73 7.80 12.10
N HIS A 43 8.67 8.74 12.07
CA HIS A 43 9.47 9.12 13.22
C HIS A 43 8.70 9.94 14.27
N GLN A 44 7.62 10.63 13.87
CA GLN A 44 6.83 11.47 14.76
C GLN A 44 5.62 10.72 15.34
N VAL A 45 4.96 9.89 14.54
CA VAL A 45 3.77 9.14 14.94
C VAL A 45 3.80 7.72 14.39
N PRO A 46 3.26 6.73 15.12
CA PRO A 46 3.08 5.39 14.57
C PRO A 46 2.21 5.46 13.31
N GLY A 47 2.71 4.87 12.22
CA GLY A 47 1.99 4.81 10.95
C GLY A 47 2.36 3.55 10.17
N ALA A 48 1.68 3.34 9.04
CA ALA A 48 1.97 2.24 8.13
C ALA A 48 2.02 2.77 6.68
N MET A 49 3.15 2.53 6.01
CA MET A 49 3.27 2.74 4.57
C MET A 49 2.68 1.53 3.84
N LEU A 50 1.82 1.78 2.86
CA LEU A 50 1.21 0.75 2.02
C LEU A 50 1.67 0.93 0.57
N TYR A 51 1.90 -0.19 -0.12
CA TYR A 51 2.21 -0.21 -1.55
C TYR A 51 0.98 -0.66 -2.34
N LEU A 52 0.70 0.03 -3.44
CA LEU A 52 -0.32 -0.37 -4.41
C LEU A 52 0.35 -1.05 -5.61
N GLY A 53 -0.09 -2.27 -5.93
CA GLY A 53 0.35 -2.96 -7.14
C GLY A 53 -0.19 -2.26 -8.39
N VAL A 54 0.70 -1.86 -9.30
CA VAL A 54 0.35 -1.17 -10.56
C VAL A 54 0.89 -1.86 -11.81
N ALA A 55 1.63 -2.97 -11.64
CA ALA A 55 2.15 -3.74 -12.76
C ALA A 55 1.04 -4.55 -13.44
N ASN A 56 1.16 -4.72 -14.75
CA ASN A 56 0.32 -5.56 -15.59
C ASN A 56 1.19 -6.24 -16.65
N PRO A 57 1.68 -7.46 -16.38
CA PRO A 57 2.53 -8.18 -17.32
C PRO A 57 1.89 -8.51 -18.66
N GLU A 58 0.57 -8.75 -18.67
CA GLU A 58 -0.18 -9.09 -19.88
C GLU A 58 -0.22 -7.91 -20.87
N ALA A 59 -0.22 -6.67 -20.36
CA ALA A 59 -0.14 -5.45 -21.16
C ALA A 59 1.30 -4.92 -21.34
N GLY A 60 2.31 -5.66 -20.90
CA GLY A 60 3.72 -5.23 -20.96
C GLY A 60 4.10 -4.13 -19.96
N ILE A 61 3.26 -3.86 -18.95
CA ILE A 61 3.49 -2.83 -17.93
C ILE A 61 4.22 -3.48 -16.73
N ASN A 62 5.55 -3.57 -16.79
CA ASN A 62 6.36 -4.23 -15.75
C ASN A 62 7.60 -3.44 -15.30
N GLY A 63 7.80 -2.23 -15.84
CA GLY A 63 8.93 -1.38 -15.46
C GLY A 63 8.87 -1.03 -13.97
N ILE A 64 10.04 -0.79 -13.38
CA ILE A 64 10.15 -0.34 -11.98
C ILE A 64 10.19 1.19 -11.95
N PRO A 65 9.79 1.84 -10.84
CA PRO A 65 9.98 3.29 -10.71
C PRO A 65 11.41 3.69 -11.08
N HIS A 66 11.54 4.77 -11.86
CA HIS A 66 12.80 5.30 -12.43
C HIS A 66 13.41 4.55 -13.63
N SER A 67 12.81 3.45 -14.13
CA SER A 67 13.24 2.87 -15.40
C SER A 67 12.61 3.59 -16.62
N PRO A 68 13.25 3.62 -17.80
CA PRO A 68 12.70 4.27 -19.00
C PRO A 68 11.38 3.66 -19.50
N ASP A 69 11.14 2.40 -19.17
CA ASP A 69 9.96 1.61 -19.53
C ASP A 69 8.91 1.56 -18.41
N PHE A 70 9.07 2.38 -17.36
CA PHE A 70 8.08 2.47 -16.30
C PHE A 70 6.74 2.99 -16.83
N ALA A 71 5.70 2.22 -16.55
CA ALA A 71 4.31 2.63 -16.67
C ALA A 71 3.52 2.03 -15.51
N ALA A 72 2.34 2.59 -15.24
CA ALA A 72 1.42 2.09 -14.23
C ALA A 72 0.07 1.79 -14.90
N ASP A 73 -0.54 0.67 -14.55
CA ASP A 73 -1.88 0.35 -14.99
C ASP A 73 -2.90 1.24 -14.26
N GLU A 74 -3.53 2.18 -14.99
CA GLU A 74 -4.44 3.17 -14.41
C GLU A 74 -5.68 2.54 -13.75
N ARG A 75 -6.02 1.28 -14.06
CA ARG A 75 -7.09 0.55 -13.36
C ARG A 75 -6.80 0.43 -11.86
N ALA A 76 -5.52 0.47 -11.46
CA ALA A 76 -5.09 0.48 -10.07
C ALA A 76 -5.55 1.73 -9.30
N ILE A 77 -5.75 2.88 -9.96
CA ILE A 77 -6.21 4.12 -9.30
C ILE A 77 -7.54 3.88 -8.58
N GLY A 78 -8.51 3.26 -9.27
CA GLY A 78 -9.81 2.95 -8.68
C GLY A 78 -9.71 1.96 -7.51
N ILE A 79 -8.77 1.01 -7.57
CA ILE A 79 -8.49 0.06 -6.49
C ILE A 79 -7.94 0.81 -5.27
N GLY A 80 -6.91 1.64 -5.47
CA GLY A 80 -6.27 2.42 -4.40
C GLY A 80 -7.24 3.37 -3.70
N VAL A 81 -8.07 4.09 -4.47
CA VAL A 81 -9.08 5.01 -3.90
C VAL A 81 -10.07 4.25 -3.02
N ARG A 82 -10.66 3.15 -3.51
CA ARG A 82 -11.63 2.37 -2.72
C ARG A 82 -11.00 1.74 -1.49
N ALA A 83 -9.79 1.20 -1.63
CA ALA A 83 -9.04 0.59 -0.54
C ALA A 83 -8.77 1.59 0.59
N MET A 84 -8.20 2.76 0.26
CA MET A 84 -7.81 3.74 1.26
C MET A 84 -9.01 4.47 1.86
N ALA A 85 -9.98 4.89 1.04
CA ALA A 85 -11.19 5.55 1.53
C ALA A 85 -11.98 4.62 2.46
N GLY A 86 -12.21 3.37 2.05
CA GLY A 86 -12.90 2.38 2.88
C GLY A 86 -12.14 2.09 4.18
N PHE A 87 -10.82 1.95 4.11
CA PHE A 87 -10.00 1.72 5.30
C PHE A 87 -10.11 2.89 6.28
N LEU A 88 -9.92 4.13 5.81
CA LEU A 88 -10.03 5.33 6.64
C LEU A 88 -11.42 5.46 7.26
N SER A 89 -12.50 5.23 6.50
CA SER A 89 -13.87 5.21 7.04
C SER A 89 -14.01 4.17 8.16
N SER A 90 -13.55 2.93 7.95
CA SER A 90 -13.63 1.89 8.99
C SER A 90 -12.85 2.24 10.26
N ARG A 91 -11.75 2.99 10.13
CA ARG A 91 -10.94 3.43 11.27
C ARG A 91 -11.62 4.56 12.04
N LEU A 92 -12.30 5.47 11.34
CA LEU A 92 -13.09 6.53 11.96
C LEU A 92 -14.32 5.96 12.68
N ASP A 93 -15.01 5.00 12.08
CA ASP A 93 -16.18 4.34 12.69
C ASP A 93 -15.81 3.58 13.98
N ALA A 94 -14.57 3.12 14.11
CA ALA A 94 -14.09 2.45 15.32
C ALA A 94 -13.73 3.42 16.48
N LEU A 95 -13.78 4.73 16.24
CA LEU A 95 -13.49 5.77 17.25
C LEU A 95 -14.76 6.36 17.90
N VAL A 96 -15.94 6.03 17.37
CA VAL A 96 -17.26 6.49 17.84
C VAL A 96 -18.04 5.34 18.47
#